data_AF-A0A1Z4JHN8-F1
#
_entry.id   AF-A0A1Z4JHN8-F1
#
_cell.length_a   1.000
_cell.length_b   1.000
_cell.length_c   1.000
_cell.angle_alpha   90.00
_cell.angle_beta   90.00
_cell.angle_gamma   90.00
#
_symmetry.space_group_name_H-M   'P 1'
#
loop_
_entity.id
_entity.type
_entity.pdbx_description
1 polymer ?
#
loop_
_entity_poly.entity_id
_entity_poly.type
_entity_poly.pdbx_seq_one_letter_code
_entity_poly.pdbx_strand_id
1 'polypeptide(L)'
;MKKIVSLMISVIVLTLSGVRSTQAQVLEFTPNLPKSEVKKSPKIQESTPSEIQESPSSKTQASSPAILTPLKPSSPPQPQPKPQNIDTSTDDTRLVAVAPDELFAGGSDSLVARAVGSAEGTRTPEGGKTWAYYGHVDPGNGAWNMGSFSYQHGASSPDDADRRQLDRLWRQYQVIQESAIAAGLRLGLEEQLNGIDLANQAPLAALDEGGYVDRLRQAYERGFRGSEAVLQARTYSYLNPRTNRWEAPGLGNTLEGISRDQARRQGAIAEAMSYHQQSQVARSRTSDDERVSAVPK
;
A
#
# COMPACT_ATOMS: atom_id res chain seq x y z
N MET A 1 26.16 39.73 -34.81
CA MET A 1 24.92 39.55 -35.59
C MET A 1 23.96 38.73 -34.75
N LYS A 2 22.77 39.29 -34.50
CA LYS A 2 21.73 38.76 -33.60
C LYS A 2 20.88 37.72 -34.34
N LYS A 3 20.59 36.56 -33.74
CA LYS A 3 19.36 35.80 -34.00
C LYS A 3 18.85 35.20 -32.70
N ILE A 4 17.84 35.87 -32.15
CA ILE A 4 16.95 35.41 -31.09
C ILE A 4 15.88 34.58 -31.79
N VAL A 5 15.70 33.31 -31.40
CA VAL A 5 14.54 32.51 -31.81
C VAL A 5 13.63 32.40 -30.60
N SER A 6 12.52 33.13 -30.68
CA SER A 6 11.39 33.11 -29.77
C SER A 6 10.51 31.89 -30.08
N LEU A 7 10.27 31.02 -29.09
CA LEU A 7 9.29 29.95 -29.20
C LEU A 7 8.07 30.34 -28.37
N MET A 8 6.96 30.57 -29.07
CA MET A 8 5.67 30.97 -28.54
C MET A 8 4.97 29.82 -27.81
N ILE A 9 4.50 30.11 -26.62
CA ILE A 9 3.60 29.29 -25.80
C ILE A 9 2.20 29.42 -26.41
N SER A 10 1.62 28.31 -26.87
CA SER A 10 0.23 28.26 -27.33
C SER A 10 -0.65 27.69 -26.22
N VAL A 11 -1.35 28.58 -25.52
CA VAL A 11 -2.40 28.22 -24.56
C VAL A 11 -3.67 27.93 -25.35
N ILE A 12 -4.15 26.68 -25.33
CA ILE A 12 -5.47 26.31 -25.82
C ILE A 12 -6.42 26.29 -24.63
N VAL A 13 -7.29 27.31 -24.56
CA VAL A 13 -8.49 27.31 -23.73
C VAL A 13 -9.63 26.75 -24.57
N LEU A 14 -10.18 25.60 -24.20
CA LEU A 14 -11.47 25.13 -24.69
C LEU A 14 -12.47 25.14 -23.53
N THR A 15 -13.38 26.11 -23.57
CA THR A 15 -14.65 26.11 -22.83
C THR A 15 -15.77 25.79 -23.82
N LEU A 16 -16.63 24.81 -23.54
CA LEU A 16 -18.04 24.81 -23.95
C LEU A 16 -18.82 23.67 -23.25
N SER A 17 -19.64 24.10 -22.29
CA SER A 17 -21.03 23.74 -21.98
C SER A 17 -21.66 22.46 -22.58
N GLY A 18 -21.95 21.51 -21.68
CA GLY A 18 -23.30 20.99 -21.36
C GLY A 18 -24.21 20.38 -22.44
N VAL A 19 -24.54 19.09 -22.29
CA VAL A 19 -25.86 18.49 -22.61
C VAL A 19 -26.21 17.43 -21.55
N ARG A 20 -27.48 17.41 -21.14
CA ARG A 20 -28.11 16.53 -20.15
C ARG A 20 -28.47 15.15 -20.72
N SER A 21 -28.58 14.19 -19.79
CA SER A 21 -29.62 13.14 -19.72
C SER A 21 -29.51 11.92 -20.64
N THR A 22 -29.19 10.78 -20.03
CA THR A 22 -29.93 9.52 -20.25
C THR A 22 -29.96 8.69 -18.97
N GLN A 23 -31.17 8.35 -18.51
CA GLN A 23 -31.45 7.33 -17.50
C GLN A 23 -30.84 5.99 -17.94
N ALA A 24 -30.04 5.37 -17.08
CA ALA A 24 -29.71 3.95 -17.18
C ALA A 24 -30.73 3.17 -16.34
N GLN A 25 -31.45 2.29 -17.01
CA GLN A 25 -32.42 1.36 -16.44
C GLN A 25 -31.70 0.35 -15.53
N VAL A 26 -32.29 0.13 -14.35
CA VAL A 26 -31.95 -0.95 -13.43
C VAL A 26 -32.43 -2.25 -14.06
N LEU A 27 -31.48 -3.10 -14.46
CA LEU A 27 -31.75 -4.48 -14.84
C LEU A 27 -31.85 -5.30 -13.55
N GLU A 28 -33.08 -5.56 -13.13
CA GLU A 28 -33.41 -6.50 -12.06
C GLU A 28 -33.02 -7.92 -12.50
N PHE A 29 -32.00 -8.48 -11.87
CA PHE A 29 -31.63 -9.88 -12.03
C PHE A 29 -32.43 -10.70 -11.00
N THR A 30 -33.41 -11.46 -11.48
CA THR A 30 -34.18 -12.41 -10.68
C THR A 30 -33.59 -13.82 -10.84
N PRO A 31 -32.96 -14.41 -9.81
CA PRO A 31 -32.62 -15.82 -9.85
C PRO A 31 -33.85 -16.66 -9.49
N ASN A 32 -34.37 -17.38 -10.50
CA ASN A 32 -35.30 -18.48 -10.35
C ASN A 32 -34.61 -19.63 -9.60
N LEU A 33 -35.02 -19.89 -8.35
CA LEU A 33 -34.69 -21.10 -7.60
C LEU A 33 -35.84 -22.12 -7.75
N PRO A 34 -35.53 -23.41 -7.98
CA PRO A 34 -36.54 -24.45 -8.05
C PRO A 34 -37.12 -24.79 -6.66
N LYS A 35 -38.45 -24.91 -6.64
CA LYS A 35 -39.29 -25.30 -5.50
C LYS A 35 -38.87 -26.68 -4.96
N SER A 36 -38.56 -26.75 -3.68
CA SER A 36 -38.47 -28.01 -2.92
C SER A 36 -39.55 -28.00 -1.83
N GLU A 37 -40.16 -29.17 -1.66
CA GLU A 37 -41.44 -29.41 -1.03
C GLU A 37 -41.49 -29.23 0.49
N VAL A 38 -42.71 -28.95 0.93
CA VAL A 38 -43.21 -28.75 2.28
C VAL A 38 -43.06 -29.99 3.16
N LYS A 39 -42.52 -29.82 4.38
CA LYS A 39 -42.87 -30.66 5.55
C LYS A 39 -43.25 -29.80 6.75
N LYS A 40 -44.32 -30.25 7.41
CA LYS A 40 -45.22 -29.55 8.35
C LYS A 40 -44.57 -29.20 9.71
N SER A 41 -45.17 -28.16 10.32
CA SER A 41 -44.96 -27.50 11.62
C SER A 41 -44.95 -28.41 12.88
N PRO A 42 -44.63 -27.88 14.09
CA PRO A 42 -45.57 -27.08 14.89
C PRO A 42 -44.94 -25.82 15.54
N LYS A 43 -45.57 -24.63 15.46
CA LYS A 43 -46.57 -24.05 16.40
C LYS A 43 -45.98 -23.64 17.76
N ILE A 44 -45.56 -22.38 17.87
CA ILE A 44 -45.40 -21.67 19.16
C ILE A 44 -46.17 -20.36 19.08
N GLN A 45 -46.87 -20.09 20.17
CA GLN A 45 -47.97 -19.15 20.34
C GLN A 45 -47.53 -17.69 20.34
N GLU A 46 -48.43 -16.90 19.77
CA GLU A 46 -48.49 -15.46 19.69
C GLU A 46 -49.09 -14.92 21.00
N SER A 47 -48.45 -13.90 21.60
CA SER A 47 -49.10 -13.02 22.57
C SER A 47 -48.64 -11.58 22.34
N THR A 48 -49.65 -10.73 22.14
CA THR A 48 -49.63 -9.26 22.10
C THR A 48 -50.89 -8.80 22.85
N PRO A 49 -51.11 -7.51 23.18
CA PRO A 49 -50.23 -6.42 23.62
C PRO A 49 -50.76 -5.75 24.92
N SER A 50 -50.00 -4.81 25.49
CA SER A 50 -50.51 -3.69 26.31
C SER A 50 -49.58 -2.51 26.03
N GLU A 51 -49.98 -1.47 25.31
CA GLU A 51 -50.87 -0.36 25.70
C GLU A 51 -50.40 0.34 26.98
N ILE A 52 -49.82 1.55 26.82
CA ILE A 52 -49.96 2.75 27.68
C ILE A 52 -49.41 3.98 26.90
N GLN A 53 -50.35 4.81 26.48
CA GLN A 53 -50.48 6.28 26.55
C GLN A 53 -49.27 7.24 26.45
N GLU A 54 -49.32 8.06 25.38
CA GLU A 54 -49.35 9.55 25.31
C GLU A 54 -48.42 10.49 26.14
N SER A 55 -47.55 11.20 25.39
CA SER A 55 -47.43 12.68 25.25
C SER A 55 -46.96 13.59 26.43
N PRO A 56 -46.62 14.89 26.20
CA PRO A 56 -45.63 15.46 25.27
C PRO A 56 -44.73 16.57 25.92
N SER A 57 -43.78 17.08 25.12
CA SER A 57 -43.21 18.45 25.15
C SER A 57 -42.27 18.88 26.29
N SER A 58 -41.06 19.33 25.92
CA SER A 58 -40.48 20.61 26.39
C SER A 58 -39.31 21.05 25.51
N LYS A 59 -39.49 22.20 24.87
CA LYS A 59 -38.44 23.05 24.31
C LYS A 59 -37.56 23.58 25.45
N THR A 60 -36.25 23.64 25.27
CA THR A 60 -35.42 24.68 25.92
C THR A 60 -34.25 25.04 25.02
N GLN A 61 -34.33 26.24 24.46
CA GLN A 61 -33.19 27.02 24.02
C GLN A 61 -32.43 27.49 25.26
N ALA A 62 -31.10 27.32 25.28
CA ALA A 62 -30.22 28.17 26.05
C ALA A 62 -28.82 28.16 25.43
N SER A 63 -28.57 29.24 24.69
CA SER A 63 -27.27 29.81 24.38
C SER A 63 -26.34 29.86 25.60
N SER A 64 -25.07 29.52 25.40
CA SER A 64 -23.99 29.86 26.34
C SER A 64 -22.76 30.35 25.58
N PRO A 65 -21.98 31.26 26.19
CA PRO A 65 -21.23 32.28 25.48
C PRO A 65 -19.80 31.87 25.15
N ALA A 66 -19.29 32.46 24.07
CA ALA A 66 -17.90 32.38 23.64
C ALA A 66 -16.98 32.97 24.72
N ILE A 67 -16.13 32.11 25.30
CA ILE A 67 -14.98 32.52 26.10
C ILE A 67 -13.84 32.81 25.13
N LEU A 68 -13.58 34.11 24.90
CA LEU A 68 -12.38 34.61 24.25
C LEU A 68 -11.17 34.34 25.16
N THR A 69 -10.36 33.35 24.79
CA THR A 69 -9.02 33.17 25.36
C THR A 69 -8.02 34.05 24.59
N PRO A 70 -7.11 34.77 25.27
CA PRO A 70 -6.08 35.57 24.61
C PRO A 70 -5.08 34.66 23.88
N LEU A 71 -4.90 34.91 22.58
CA LEU A 71 -3.84 34.31 21.77
C LEU A 71 -2.47 34.71 22.32
N LYS A 72 -1.71 33.71 22.75
CA LYS A 72 -0.30 33.81 23.15
C LYS A 72 0.54 34.19 21.92
N PRO A 73 1.49 35.14 22.01
CA PRO A 73 2.32 35.55 20.89
C PRO A 73 3.19 34.39 20.38
N SER A 74 3.25 34.30 19.06
CA SER A 74 3.96 33.31 18.24
C SER A 74 5.46 33.29 18.52
N SER A 75 6.00 32.09 18.75
CA SER A 75 7.43 31.84 18.75
C SER A 75 8.04 32.18 17.38
N PRO A 76 9.27 32.73 17.32
CA PRO A 76 9.95 32.99 16.07
C PRO A 76 10.21 31.69 15.28
N PRO A 77 10.27 31.76 13.94
CA PRO A 77 10.49 30.61 13.09
C PRO A 77 11.83 29.94 13.44
N GLN A 78 11.78 28.65 13.77
CA GLN A 78 12.99 27.85 13.94
C GLN A 78 13.74 27.78 12.60
N PRO A 79 15.07 27.95 12.61
CA PRO A 79 15.89 27.85 11.40
C PRO A 79 15.75 26.45 10.80
N GLN A 80 15.45 26.40 9.49
CA GLN A 80 15.42 25.15 8.72
C GLN A 80 16.79 24.45 8.83
N PRO A 81 16.82 23.14 9.16
CA PRO A 81 18.08 22.39 9.17
C PRO A 81 18.64 22.35 7.75
N LYS A 82 19.90 22.76 7.61
CA LYS A 82 20.64 22.65 6.35
C LYS A 82 20.74 21.18 5.92
N PRO A 83 20.71 20.86 4.62
CA PRO A 83 20.93 19.50 4.14
C PRO A 83 22.29 19.00 4.63
N GLN A 84 22.29 17.98 5.49
CA GLN A 84 23.52 17.30 5.86
C GLN A 84 23.87 16.33 4.73
N ASN A 85 25.03 16.54 4.12
CA ASN A 85 25.65 15.58 3.20
C ASN A 85 25.78 14.23 3.91
N ILE A 86 25.02 13.25 3.43
CA ILE A 86 25.11 11.87 3.89
C ILE A 86 26.41 11.30 3.31
N ASP A 87 27.32 10.92 4.19
CA ASP A 87 28.61 10.30 3.87
C ASP A 87 28.39 8.91 3.25
N THR A 88 28.68 8.76 1.96
CA THR A 88 28.41 7.57 1.13
C THR A 88 29.51 6.51 1.22
N SER A 89 30.05 6.26 2.41
CA SER A 89 31.19 5.36 2.61
C SER A 89 30.85 4.16 3.50
N THR A 90 29.89 3.33 3.08
CA THR A 90 29.84 1.90 3.42
C THR A 90 29.18 1.14 2.29
N ASP A 91 29.78 0.00 1.95
CA ASP A 91 29.37 -0.98 0.93
C ASP A 91 28.06 -1.71 1.34
N ASP A 92 27.03 -0.95 1.71
CA ASP A 92 25.70 -1.47 2.07
C ASP A 92 24.81 -1.35 0.83
N THR A 93 24.77 -2.40 0.03
CA THR A 93 23.99 -2.47 -1.22
C THR A 93 22.48 -2.30 -0.98
N ARG A 94 22.01 -2.31 0.28
CA ARG A 94 20.65 -1.88 0.68
C ARG A 94 20.35 -0.42 0.31
N LEU A 95 21.39 0.39 0.13
CA LEU A 95 21.31 1.81 -0.24
C LEU A 95 21.24 2.06 -1.75
N VAL A 96 21.42 1.02 -2.59
CA VAL A 96 21.32 1.18 -4.04
C VAL A 96 19.85 1.19 -4.44
N ALA A 97 19.34 2.39 -4.74
CA ALA A 97 18.04 2.54 -5.38
C ALA A 97 18.04 1.78 -6.71
N VAL A 98 17.12 0.82 -6.84
CA VAL A 98 16.91 0.09 -8.09
C VAL A 98 15.89 0.86 -8.92
N ALA A 99 16.08 0.88 -10.25
CA ALA A 99 15.17 1.55 -11.15
C ALA A 99 13.78 0.86 -11.10
N PRO A 100 12.68 1.63 -11.18
CA PRO A 100 11.33 1.06 -11.21
C PRO A 100 11.18 -0.10 -12.20
N ASP A 101 11.65 0.09 -13.43
CA ASP A 101 11.54 -0.91 -14.50
C ASP A 101 12.20 -2.25 -14.10
N GLU A 102 13.31 -2.22 -13.37
CA GLU A 102 14.01 -3.42 -12.93
C GLU A 102 13.27 -4.15 -11.79
N LEU A 103 12.62 -3.42 -10.88
CA LEU A 103 11.83 -3.99 -9.79
C LEU A 103 10.65 -4.82 -10.31
N PHE A 104 10.00 -4.34 -11.38
CA PHE A 104 8.77 -4.92 -11.95
C PHE A 104 9.03 -5.78 -13.21
N ALA A 105 10.25 -5.81 -13.73
CA ALA A 105 10.61 -6.61 -14.90
C ALA A 105 10.39 -8.11 -14.66
N GLY A 106 9.84 -8.82 -15.64
CA GLY A 106 9.60 -10.27 -15.58
C GLY A 106 8.22 -10.68 -15.09
N GLY A 107 7.29 -9.73 -14.88
CA GLY A 107 5.91 -10.03 -14.54
C GLY A 107 5.81 -10.81 -13.23
N SER A 108 5.15 -11.97 -13.26
CA SER A 108 5.09 -12.88 -12.10
C SER A 108 6.47 -13.28 -11.56
N ASP A 109 7.54 -13.22 -12.34
CA ASP A 109 8.88 -13.57 -11.85
C ASP A 109 9.73 -12.37 -11.46
N SER A 110 9.14 -11.16 -11.44
CA SER A 110 9.77 -9.92 -11.01
C SER A 110 10.23 -9.96 -9.55
N LEU A 111 11.18 -9.08 -9.20
CA LEU A 111 11.63 -8.95 -7.83
C LEU A 111 10.47 -8.54 -6.90
N VAL A 112 9.59 -7.65 -7.36
CA VAL A 112 8.37 -7.28 -6.63
C VAL A 112 7.48 -8.48 -6.36
N ALA A 113 7.19 -9.31 -7.37
CA ALA A 113 6.35 -10.50 -7.18
C ALA A 113 6.97 -11.50 -6.22
N ARG A 114 8.30 -11.69 -6.25
CA ARG A 114 9.01 -12.57 -5.32
C ARG A 114 9.01 -12.03 -3.89
N ALA A 115 9.38 -10.77 -3.71
CA ALA A 115 9.50 -10.16 -2.39
C ALA A 115 8.15 -10.02 -1.69
N VAL A 116 7.16 -9.43 -2.38
CA VAL A 116 5.80 -9.28 -1.82
C VAL A 116 5.14 -10.65 -1.66
N GLY A 117 5.31 -11.56 -2.62
CA GLY A 117 4.78 -12.93 -2.50
C GLY A 117 5.40 -13.73 -1.36
N SER A 118 6.68 -13.50 -1.06
CA SER A 118 7.31 -14.08 0.13
C SER A 118 6.70 -13.53 1.42
N ALA A 119 6.44 -12.22 1.49
CA ALA A 119 5.76 -11.60 2.63
C ALA A 119 4.32 -12.08 2.84
N GLU A 120 3.59 -12.32 1.74
CA GLU A 120 2.24 -12.94 1.76
C GLU A 120 2.27 -14.45 2.10
N GLY A 121 3.40 -15.13 1.90
CA GLY A 121 3.51 -16.58 2.02
C GLY A 121 3.02 -17.36 0.79
N THR A 122 2.76 -16.68 -0.32
CA THR A 122 2.41 -17.28 -1.62
C THR A 122 3.66 -17.70 -2.41
N ARG A 123 4.85 -17.23 -1.99
CA ARG A 123 6.14 -17.63 -2.56
C ARG A 123 7.18 -17.96 -1.51
N THR A 124 8.16 -18.78 -1.89
CA THR A 124 9.42 -18.93 -1.17
C THR A 124 10.32 -17.72 -1.43
N PRO A 125 11.32 -17.44 -0.57
CA PRO A 125 12.26 -16.34 -0.79
C PRO A 125 12.99 -16.37 -2.15
N GLU A 126 13.27 -17.56 -2.68
CA GLU A 126 13.93 -17.75 -3.98
C GLU A 126 12.98 -17.46 -5.17
N GLY A 127 11.68 -17.34 -4.89
CA GLY A 127 10.63 -17.03 -5.84
C GLY A 127 9.75 -18.22 -6.25
N GLY A 128 9.95 -19.40 -5.65
CA GLY A 128 9.12 -20.58 -5.90
C GLY A 128 7.68 -20.35 -5.44
N LYS A 129 6.69 -20.87 -6.19
CA LYS A 129 5.26 -20.72 -5.86
C LYS A 129 4.87 -21.73 -4.77
N THR A 130 4.20 -21.28 -3.72
CA THR A 130 3.63 -22.17 -2.68
C THR A 130 2.23 -22.63 -3.08
N TRP A 131 1.59 -23.50 -2.29
CA TRP A 131 0.21 -23.89 -2.54
C TRP A 131 -0.75 -22.68 -2.52
N ALA A 132 -0.49 -21.69 -1.65
CA ALA A 132 -1.33 -20.51 -1.48
C ALA A 132 -1.33 -19.59 -2.72
N TYR A 133 -0.30 -19.67 -3.57
CA TYR A 133 -0.26 -19.02 -4.89
C TYR A 133 -1.43 -19.44 -5.77
N TYR A 134 -1.80 -20.72 -5.73
CA TYR A 134 -2.81 -21.27 -6.63
C TYR A 134 -4.23 -21.01 -6.15
N GLY A 135 -4.41 -20.59 -4.90
CA GLY A 135 -5.73 -20.44 -4.31
C GLY A 135 -5.76 -20.66 -2.81
N HIS A 136 -6.37 -19.73 -2.08
CA HIS A 136 -6.77 -19.97 -0.69
C HIS A 136 -7.98 -19.09 -0.31
N VAL A 137 -8.73 -19.52 0.70
CA VAL A 137 -9.80 -18.72 1.29
C VAL A 137 -9.23 -17.87 2.43
N ASP A 138 -9.48 -16.57 2.39
CA ASP A 138 -9.15 -15.66 3.47
C ASP A 138 -10.08 -15.92 4.67
N PRO A 139 -9.55 -16.28 5.86
CA PRO A 139 -10.38 -16.55 7.03
C PRO A 139 -11.12 -15.31 7.55
N GLY A 140 -10.67 -14.10 7.24
CA GLY A 140 -11.24 -12.85 7.72
C GLY A 140 -12.50 -12.42 6.98
N ASN A 141 -12.60 -12.67 5.67
CA ASN A 141 -13.73 -12.24 4.84
C ASN A 141 -14.33 -13.34 3.96
N GLY A 142 -13.75 -14.55 3.95
CA GLY A 142 -14.20 -15.67 3.13
C GLY A 142 -13.91 -15.53 1.62
N ALA A 143 -13.16 -14.51 1.21
CA ALA A 143 -12.82 -14.27 -0.18
C ALA A 143 -11.79 -15.28 -0.69
N TRP A 144 -11.86 -15.58 -1.99
CA TRP A 144 -10.88 -16.42 -2.66
C TRP A 144 -9.72 -15.57 -3.17
N ASN A 145 -8.50 -15.94 -2.76
CA ASN A 145 -7.25 -15.27 -3.06
C ASN A 145 -6.41 -16.12 -4.02
N MET A 146 -5.68 -15.51 -4.94
CA MET A 146 -4.72 -16.21 -5.79
C MET A 146 -3.57 -15.31 -6.25
N GLY A 147 -2.54 -15.91 -6.84
CA GLY A 147 -1.34 -15.23 -7.31
C GLY A 147 -0.35 -14.93 -6.18
N SER A 148 0.76 -14.28 -6.55
CA SER A 148 1.82 -13.84 -5.65
C SER A 148 1.30 -12.84 -4.62
N PHE A 149 0.29 -12.06 -4.96
CA PHE A 149 -0.15 -10.94 -4.13
C PHE A 149 -1.46 -11.22 -3.37
N SER A 150 -1.93 -12.47 -3.33
CA SER A 150 -3.21 -12.84 -2.73
C SER A 150 -4.40 -12.04 -3.28
N TYR A 151 -4.46 -11.88 -4.60
CA TYR A 151 -5.45 -11.06 -5.30
C TYR A 151 -6.88 -11.59 -5.16
N GLN A 152 -7.84 -10.71 -4.83
CA GLN A 152 -9.22 -11.04 -4.50
C GLN A 152 -10.27 -10.64 -5.57
N HIS A 153 -9.90 -9.90 -6.61
CA HIS A 153 -10.88 -9.25 -7.50
C HIS A 153 -11.22 -10.07 -8.77
N GLY A 154 -11.46 -11.37 -8.61
CA GLY A 154 -12.03 -12.22 -9.67
C GLY A 154 -11.11 -12.43 -10.88
N ALA A 155 -9.83 -12.68 -10.65
CA ALA A 155 -8.91 -13.10 -11.71
C ALA A 155 -9.24 -14.52 -12.21
N SER A 156 -8.98 -14.78 -13.49
CA SER A 156 -9.24 -16.10 -14.10
C SER A 156 -8.15 -17.14 -13.83
N SER A 157 -6.97 -16.70 -13.39
CA SER A 157 -5.82 -17.54 -13.05
C SER A 157 -4.85 -16.76 -12.15
N PRO A 158 -3.92 -17.45 -11.44
CA PRO A 158 -2.88 -16.79 -10.66
C PRO A 158 -2.01 -15.81 -11.48
N ASP A 159 -1.73 -16.13 -12.74
CA ASP A 159 -0.92 -15.26 -13.61
C ASP A 159 -1.71 -14.02 -14.07
N ASP A 160 -3.03 -14.13 -14.29
CA ASP A 160 -3.91 -12.98 -14.52
C ASP A 160 -4.02 -12.09 -13.28
N ALA A 161 -4.09 -12.70 -12.09
CA ALA A 161 -4.05 -12.00 -10.81
C ALA A 161 -2.75 -11.20 -10.65
N ASP A 162 -1.60 -11.84 -10.87
CA ASP A 162 -0.29 -11.19 -10.80
C ASP A 162 -0.17 -10.02 -11.77
N ARG A 163 -0.58 -10.21 -13.03
CA ARG A 163 -0.55 -9.15 -14.03
C ARG A 163 -1.37 -7.93 -13.60
N ARG A 164 -2.61 -8.15 -13.13
CA ARG A 164 -3.49 -7.06 -12.67
C ARG A 164 -2.94 -6.36 -11.44
N GLN A 165 -2.40 -7.12 -10.50
CA GLN A 165 -1.89 -6.54 -9.26
C GLN A 165 -0.56 -5.82 -9.48
N LEU A 166 0.33 -6.32 -10.33
CA LEU A 166 1.56 -5.61 -10.73
C LEU A 166 1.25 -4.27 -11.39
N ASP A 167 0.27 -4.21 -12.29
CA ASP A 167 -0.16 -2.95 -12.92
C ASP A 167 -0.73 -1.95 -11.90
N ARG A 168 -1.42 -2.44 -10.88
CA ARG A 168 -1.89 -1.60 -9.77
C ARG A 168 -0.71 -1.12 -8.90
N LEU A 169 0.16 -2.03 -8.47
CA LEU A 169 1.30 -1.73 -7.61
C LEU A 169 2.30 -0.81 -8.30
N TRP A 170 2.47 -0.92 -9.62
CA TRP A 170 3.28 0.01 -10.41
C TRP A 170 2.82 1.46 -10.22
N ARG A 171 1.52 1.71 -10.40
CA ARG A 171 0.93 3.05 -10.23
C ARG A 171 1.03 3.55 -8.80
N GLN A 172 0.80 2.68 -7.82
CA GLN A 172 0.95 3.04 -6.41
C GLN A 172 2.42 3.35 -6.05
N TYR A 173 3.36 2.62 -6.63
CA TYR A 173 4.78 2.85 -6.43
C TYR A 173 5.24 4.19 -7.03
N GLN A 174 4.67 4.63 -8.15
CA GLN A 174 4.92 5.97 -8.68
C GLN A 174 4.54 7.05 -7.66
N VAL A 175 3.39 6.91 -6.99
CA VAL A 175 2.96 7.84 -5.92
C VAL A 175 3.92 7.81 -4.72
N ILE A 176 4.40 6.62 -4.33
CA ILE A 176 5.40 6.48 -3.26
C ILE A 176 6.69 7.21 -3.63
N GLN A 177 7.15 7.05 -4.87
CA GLN A 177 8.38 7.69 -5.36
C GLN A 177 8.24 9.21 -5.44
N GLU A 178 7.12 9.72 -5.96
CA GLU A 178 6.84 11.16 -6.00
C GLU A 178 6.80 11.75 -4.58
N SER A 179 6.13 11.06 -3.64
CA SER A 179 6.11 11.45 -2.23
C SER A 179 7.51 11.46 -1.62
N ALA A 180 8.34 10.44 -1.91
CA ALA A 180 9.71 10.38 -1.40
C ALA A 180 10.57 11.53 -1.92
N ILE A 181 10.49 11.83 -3.21
CA ILE A 181 11.17 12.97 -3.84
C ILE A 181 10.73 14.28 -3.20
N ALA A 182 9.41 14.48 -3.01
CA ALA A 182 8.87 15.67 -2.36
C ALA A 182 9.34 15.82 -0.90
N ALA A 183 9.55 14.70 -0.21
CA ALA A 183 10.10 14.65 1.14
C ALA A 183 11.64 14.77 1.21
N GLY A 184 12.32 14.90 0.06
CA GLY A 184 13.78 14.94 -0.02
C GLY A 184 14.47 13.62 0.30
N LEU A 185 13.74 12.50 0.17
CA LEU A 185 14.23 11.15 0.38
C LEU A 185 14.62 10.50 -0.95
N ARG A 186 15.67 9.68 -0.90
CA ARG A 186 16.01 8.75 -1.98
C ARG A 186 15.85 7.34 -1.44
N LEU A 187 14.88 6.61 -1.99
CA LEU A 187 14.56 5.29 -1.47
C LEU A 187 15.58 4.24 -1.89
N GLY A 188 16.15 3.54 -0.92
CA GLY A 188 16.94 2.32 -1.14
C GLY A 188 16.06 1.11 -1.49
N LEU A 189 16.67 0.01 -1.92
CA LEU A 189 15.91 -1.19 -2.35
C LEU A 189 14.99 -1.74 -1.26
N GLU A 190 15.45 -1.79 -0.01
CA GLU A 190 14.66 -2.28 1.13
C GLU A 190 13.42 -1.39 1.35
N GLU A 191 13.59 -0.07 1.30
CA GLU A 191 12.51 0.90 1.48
C GLU A 191 11.50 0.85 0.33
N GLN A 192 11.99 0.70 -0.91
CA GLN A 192 11.15 0.54 -2.09
C GLN A 192 10.25 -0.69 -1.97
N LEU A 193 10.82 -1.87 -1.70
CA LEU A 193 10.06 -3.12 -1.62
C LEU A 193 9.09 -3.13 -0.43
N ASN A 194 9.49 -2.58 0.72
CA ASN A 194 8.62 -2.48 1.87
C ASN A 194 7.47 -1.48 1.66
N GLY A 195 7.70 -0.37 0.97
CA GLY A 195 6.65 0.55 0.57
C GLY A 195 5.65 -0.11 -0.39
N ILE A 196 6.13 -0.86 -1.39
CA ILE A 196 5.29 -1.61 -2.34
C ILE A 196 4.46 -2.68 -1.62
N ASP A 197 5.07 -3.46 -0.72
CA ASP A 197 4.38 -4.47 0.07
C ASP A 197 3.30 -3.85 0.97
N LEU A 198 3.60 -2.73 1.64
CA LEU A 198 2.59 -2.04 2.44
C LEU A 198 1.45 -1.49 1.56
N ALA A 199 1.72 -1.04 0.34
CA ALA A 199 0.68 -0.64 -0.62
C ALA A 199 -0.18 -1.82 -1.10
N ASN A 200 0.38 -3.03 -1.14
CA ASN A 200 -0.37 -4.27 -1.36
C ASN A 200 -1.31 -4.58 -0.19
N GLN A 201 -0.76 -4.53 1.03
CA GLN A 201 -1.45 -4.91 2.26
C GLN A 201 -2.53 -3.91 2.69
N ALA A 202 -2.19 -2.62 2.68
CA ALA A 202 -3.02 -1.54 3.19
C ALA A 202 -2.74 -0.24 2.41
N PRO A 203 -3.36 -0.04 1.23
CA PRO A 203 -3.11 1.12 0.37
C PRO A 203 -3.15 2.49 1.08
N LEU A 204 -4.11 2.70 1.99
CA LEU A 204 -4.22 3.97 2.72
C LEU A 204 -3.03 4.18 3.67
N ALA A 205 -2.57 3.14 4.37
CA ALA A 205 -1.40 3.21 5.25
C ALA A 205 -0.10 3.49 4.47
N ALA A 206 -0.04 3.09 3.20
CA ALA A 206 1.10 3.37 2.33
C ALA A 206 1.05 4.78 1.71
N LEU A 207 -0.11 5.21 1.22
CA LEU A 207 -0.25 6.30 0.25
C LEU A 207 -0.86 7.60 0.81
N ASP A 208 -1.61 7.55 1.91
CA ASP A 208 -2.25 8.74 2.48
C ASP A 208 -1.26 9.62 3.26
N GLU A 209 -1.72 10.81 3.68
CA GLU A 209 -1.03 11.66 4.64
C GLU A 209 -0.71 10.91 5.94
N GLY A 210 0.54 10.98 6.40
CA GLY A 210 1.01 10.18 7.52
C GLY A 210 1.27 8.71 7.17
N GLY A 211 1.27 8.38 5.87
CA GLY A 211 1.60 7.07 5.32
C GLY A 211 3.11 6.82 5.26
N TYR A 212 3.51 5.83 4.45
CA TYR A 212 4.84 5.21 4.54
C TYR A 212 6.01 6.20 4.48
N VAL A 213 6.00 7.07 3.46
CA VAL A 213 7.09 8.03 3.23
C VAL A 213 7.18 9.05 4.36
N ASP A 214 6.04 9.57 4.84
CA ASP A 214 6.02 10.52 5.96
C ASP A 214 6.57 9.87 7.23
N ARG A 215 6.23 8.61 7.48
CA ARG A 215 6.71 7.88 8.66
C ARG A 215 8.18 7.50 8.52
N LEU A 216 8.66 7.22 7.32
CA LEU A 216 10.07 6.99 7.06
C LEU A 216 10.91 8.24 7.33
N ARG A 217 10.46 9.41 6.84
CA ARG A 217 11.09 10.70 7.17
C ARG A 217 11.11 10.95 8.68
N GLN A 218 9.98 10.73 9.36
CA GLN A 218 9.90 10.90 10.83
C GLN A 218 10.83 9.93 11.57
N ALA A 219 10.97 8.69 11.09
CA ALA A 219 11.91 7.73 11.66
C ALA A 219 13.35 8.22 11.51
N TYR A 220 13.71 8.79 10.35
CA TYR A 220 15.02 9.38 10.12
C TYR A 220 15.32 10.59 11.00
N GLU A 221 14.33 11.47 11.20
CA GLU A 221 14.44 12.60 12.12
C GLU A 221 14.66 12.18 13.58
N ARG A 222 14.17 10.99 13.95
CA ARG A 222 14.36 10.38 15.28
C ARG A 222 15.67 9.60 15.42
N GLY A 223 16.48 9.53 14.36
CA GLY A 223 17.77 8.85 14.39
C GLY A 223 17.73 7.37 13.99
N PHE A 224 16.56 6.80 13.70
CA PHE A 224 16.46 5.43 13.17
C PHE A 224 17.08 5.36 11.77
N ARG A 225 17.67 4.22 11.40
CA ARG A 225 18.29 4.01 10.08
C ARG A 225 18.03 2.59 9.57
N GLY A 226 18.22 2.37 8.28
CA GLY A 226 18.10 1.05 7.64
C GLY A 226 16.80 0.33 7.98
N SER A 227 16.89 -0.97 8.24
CA SER A 227 15.74 -1.83 8.53
C SER A 227 14.90 -1.36 9.73
N GLU A 228 15.52 -0.73 10.74
CA GLU A 228 14.78 -0.22 11.90
C GLU A 228 13.88 0.95 11.51
N ALA A 229 14.37 1.88 10.68
CA ALA A 229 13.56 2.98 10.17
C ALA A 229 12.41 2.49 9.29
N VAL A 230 12.65 1.47 8.47
CA VAL A 230 11.61 0.82 7.65
C VAL A 230 10.55 0.18 8.55
N LEU A 231 10.93 -0.55 9.60
CA LEU A 231 9.99 -1.16 10.52
C LEU A 231 9.14 -0.11 11.24
N GLN A 232 9.77 0.96 11.72
CA GLN A 232 9.09 2.10 12.34
C GLN A 232 8.10 2.73 11.36
N ALA A 233 8.52 2.97 10.11
CA ALA A 233 7.69 3.56 9.08
C ALA A 233 6.43 2.72 8.82
N ARG A 234 6.64 1.43 8.55
CA ARG A 234 5.56 0.45 8.30
C ARG A 234 4.57 0.35 9.46
N THR A 235 5.09 0.32 10.68
CA THR A 235 4.26 0.19 11.88
C THR A 235 3.42 1.44 12.10
N TYR A 236 4.04 2.62 12.07
CA TYR A 236 3.35 3.89 12.36
C TYR A 236 2.48 4.39 11.21
N SER A 237 2.59 3.82 10.01
CA SER A 237 1.67 4.05 8.88
C SER A 237 0.22 3.69 9.20
N TYR A 238 -0.01 2.79 10.18
CA TYR A 238 -1.34 2.45 10.65
C TYR A 238 -1.90 3.40 11.72
N LEU A 239 -1.11 4.40 12.17
CA LEU A 239 -1.58 5.40 13.13
C LEU A 239 -2.27 6.54 12.39
N ASN A 240 -3.59 6.65 12.54
CA ASN A 240 -4.36 7.75 11.97
C ASN A 240 -3.93 9.09 12.63
N PRO A 241 -3.39 10.06 11.86
CA PRO A 241 -2.87 11.29 12.42
C PRO A 241 -3.95 12.23 12.98
N ARG A 242 -5.22 12.08 12.55
CA ARG A 242 -6.34 12.91 13.00
C ARG A 242 -6.94 12.43 14.31
N THR A 243 -7.02 11.11 14.49
CA THR A 243 -7.66 10.49 15.66
C THR A 243 -6.66 9.97 16.68
N ASN A 244 -5.39 9.84 16.30
CA ASN A 244 -4.33 9.22 17.08
C ASN A 244 -4.67 7.78 17.52
N ARG A 245 -5.36 7.04 16.63
CA ARG A 245 -5.75 5.63 16.84
C ARG A 245 -5.09 4.73 15.80
N TRP A 246 -4.81 3.50 16.21
CA TRP A 246 -4.36 2.43 15.32
C TRP A 246 -5.52 1.92 14.46
N GLU A 247 -5.31 1.87 13.14
CA GLU A 247 -6.30 1.44 12.14
C GLU A 247 -5.79 0.23 11.36
N ALA A 248 -5.71 -0.90 12.05
CA ALA A 248 -5.33 -2.21 11.52
C ALA A 248 -6.22 -3.30 12.13
N PRO A 249 -7.51 -3.39 11.73
CA PRO A 249 -8.47 -4.29 12.38
C PRO A 249 -8.04 -5.76 12.30
N GLY A 250 -7.46 -6.20 11.17
CA GLY A 250 -6.91 -7.55 11.00
C GLY A 250 -5.67 -7.85 11.86
N LEU A 251 -5.05 -6.82 12.46
CA LEU A 251 -3.87 -6.92 13.33
C LEU A 251 -4.21 -6.52 14.78
N GLY A 252 -5.51 -6.41 15.11
CA GLY A 252 -6.01 -6.13 16.45
C GLY A 252 -5.94 -4.67 16.89
N ASN A 253 -5.62 -3.72 16.00
CA ASN A 253 -5.51 -2.28 16.33
C ASN A 253 -4.57 -1.99 17.53
N THR A 254 -3.50 -2.77 17.68
CA THR A 254 -2.50 -2.56 18.73
C THR A 254 -1.12 -2.38 18.12
N LEU A 255 -0.29 -1.54 18.75
CA LEU A 255 1.10 -1.37 18.33
C LEU A 255 1.85 -2.71 18.29
N GLU A 256 1.62 -3.59 19.28
CA GLU A 256 2.28 -4.89 19.35
C GLU A 256 1.90 -5.81 18.18
N GLY A 257 0.60 -5.95 17.90
CA GLY A 257 0.11 -6.79 16.79
C GLY A 257 0.58 -6.28 15.43
N ILE A 258 0.53 -4.97 15.23
CA ILE A 258 0.99 -4.32 13.99
C ILE A 258 2.50 -4.54 13.83
N SER A 259 3.31 -4.15 14.82
CA SER A 259 4.77 -4.25 14.75
C SER A 259 5.23 -5.69 14.48
N ARG A 260 4.59 -6.68 15.13
CA ARG A 260 4.91 -8.10 14.93
C ARG A 260 4.66 -8.56 13.50
N ASP A 261 3.52 -8.23 12.91
CA ASP A 261 3.23 -8.60 11.51
C ASP A 261 4.15 -7.85 10.54
N GLN A 262 4.36 -6.55 10.74
CA GLN A 262 5.22 -5.75 9.88
C GLN A 262 6.68 -6.24 9.92
N ALA A 263 7.19 -6.64 11.09
CA ALA A 263 8.51 -7.24 11.23
C ALA A 263 8.60 -8.59 10.49
N ARG A 264 7.58 -9.45 10.59
CA ARG A 264 7.52 -10.72 9.86
C ARG A 264 7.58 -10.50 8.34
N ARG A 265 6.78 -9.56 7.82
CA ARG A 265 6.74 -9.23 6.38
C ARG A 265 8.06 -8.65 5.89
N GLN A 266 8.63 -7.72 6.66
CA GLN A 266 9.95 -7.16 6.36
C GLN A 266 11.04 -8.24 6.32
N GLY A 267 11.03 -9.19 7.26
CA GLY A 267 11.95 -10.32 7.27
C GLY A 267 11.87 -11.15 5.99
N ALA A 268 10.66 -11.50 5.54
CA ALA A 268 10.46 -12.23 4.30
C ALA A 268 10.96 -11.46 3.06
N ILE A 269 10.74 -10.15 3.01
CA ILE A 269 11.30 -9.28 1.96
C ILE A 269 12.83 -9.30 1.98
N ALA A 270 13.44 -9.20 3.16
CA ALA A 270 14.89 -9.23 3.32
C ALA A 270 15.51 -10.57 2.87
N GLU A 271 14.83 -11.69 3.13
CA GLU A 271 15.23 -13.00 2.63
C GLU A 271 15.17 -13.05 1.09
N ALA A 272 14.07 -12.59 0.48
CA ALA A 272 13.93 -12.56 -0.97
C ALA A 272 14.97 -11.66 -1.65
N MET A 273 15.28 -10.51 -1.05
CA MET A 273 16.37 -9.62 -1.50
C MET A 273 17.73 -10.32 -1.45
N SER A 274 18.01 -11.05 -0.37
CA SER A 274 19.28 -11.77 -0.20
C SER A 274 19.48 -12.81 -1.31
N TYR A 275 18.43 -13.57 -1.66
CA TYR A 275 18.48 -14.52 -2.76
C TYR A 275 18.62 -13.85 -4.13
N HIS A 276 17.96 -12.72 -4.35
CA HIS A 276 18.13 -11.94 -5.58
C HIS A 276 19.59 -11.51 -5.75
N GLN A 277 20.21 -10.95 -4.70
CA GLN A 277 21.60 -10.51 -4.73
C GLN A 277 22.57 -11.67 -5.02
N GLN A 278 22.39 -12.82 -4.35
CA GLN A 278 23.20 -14.01 -4.60
C GLN A 278 23.08 -14.49 -6.06
N SER A 279 21.86 -14.44 -6.62
CA SER A 279 21.59 -14.83 -8.01
C SER A 279 22.25 -13.88 -9.02
N GLN A 280 22.29 -12.59 -8.74
CA GLN A 280 22.97 -11.61 -9.60
C GLN A 280 24.49 -11.83 -9.58
N VAL A 281 25.08 -12.06 -8.40
CA VAL A 281 26.52 -12.36 -8.28
C VAL A 281 26.89 -13.65 -9.04
N ALA A 282 26.07 -14.69 -8.93
CA ALA A 282 26.28 -15.93 -9.66
C ALA A 282 26.24 -15.73 -11.18
N ARG A 283 25.26 -14.95 -11.68
CA ARG A 283 25.14 -14.63 -13.12
C ARG A 283 26.34 -13.84 -13.65
N SER A 284 26.79 -12.83 -12.91
CA SER A 284 27.95 -12.03 -13.31
C SER A 284 29.23 -12.86 -13.42
N ARG A 285 29.44 -13.81 -12.50
CA ARG A 285 30.59 -14.73 -12.55
C ARG A 285 30.54 -15.65 -13.76
N THR A 286 29.38 -16.22 -14.08
CA THR A 286 29.23 -17.09 -15.26
C THR A 286 29.44 -16.33 -16.58
N SER A 287 29.01 -15.07 -16.67
CA SER A 287 29.23 -14.27 -17.87
C SER A 287 30.70 -13.90 -18.08
N ASP A 288 31.48 -13.74 -17.01
CA ASP A 288 32.91 -13.46 -17.11
C ASP A 288 33.70 -14.71 -17.55
N ASP A 289 33.35 -15.90 -17.05
CA ASP A 289 33.99 -17.17 -17.44
C ASP A 289 33.72 -17.55 -18.91
N GLU A 290 32.51 -17.29 -19.43
CA GLU A 290 32.18 -17.46 -20.86
C GLU A 290 32.95 -16.46 -21.75
N ARG A 291 33.23 -15.26 -21.24
CA ARG A 291 33.97 -14.24 -22.00
C ARG A 291 35.47 -14.54 -22.11
N VAL A 292 36.06 -15.15 -21.08
CA VAL A 292 37.49 -15.53 -21.05
C VAL A 292 37.76 -16.76 -21.93
N SER A 293 36.79 -17.66 -22.08
CA SER A 293 36.91 -18.86 -22.94
C SER A 293 36.68 -18.61 -24.43
N ALA A 294 36.13 -17.45 -24.81
CA ALA A 294 35.86 -17.07 -26.20
C ALA A 294 37.02 -16.32 -26.90
N VAL A 295 38.22 -16.24 -26.31
CA VAL A 295 39.40 -15.66 -26.97
C VAL A 295 40.04 -16.72 -27.89
N PRO A 296 39.99 -16.56 -29.22
CA PRO A 296 40.63 -17.51 -30.13
C PRO A 296 42.16 -17.46 -29.94
N LYS A 297 42.77 -18.64 -29.85
CA LYS A 297 44.23 -18.83 -29.84
C LYS A 297 44.83 -18.56 -31.22
#